data_AF-A0A2K3MVY4-F1
#
_entry.id   AF-A0A2K3MVY4-F1
#
_cell.length_a   1.000
_cell.length_b   1.000
_cell.length_c   1.000
_cell.angle_alpha   90.00
_cell.angle_beta   90.00
_cell.angle_gamma   90.00
#
_symmetry.space_group_name_H-M   'P 1'
#
loop_
_entity.id
_entity.type
_entity.pdbx_description
1 polymer ?
#
loop_
_entity_poly.entity_id
_entity_poly.type
_entity_poly.pdbx_seq_one_letter_code
_entity_poly.pdbx_strand_id
1 'polypeptide(L)'
;MLFCSSIECNNNHIPHPLDPLTPSEFNLIRTIILKSYKTNNLTFHYIGLHEPDKHLIKSWLSSNSKTKTLQTPPRQAFIIARFQKQSLEIIVDFSTHSIISTKIYKGQGYPMLTFGEQTIASELIFSYKPFKDSLNKREINISNVLCATFTTGWFGTEERTKRTVKVKCYYNNDDSANLYVRPLEGFAAVVDLDEMKIVSYSDRYVIPVPKAEGTEYRASKMKPPFGPKLKGIGVSQHDGPGFTIEGHSVR
;
A
#
# COMPACT_ATOMS: atom_id res chain seq x y z
N MET A 1 -5.09 26.89 -14.70
CA MET A 1 -5.54 25.93 -15.72
C MET A 1 -4.92 24.59 -15.39
N LEU A 2 -5.68 23.71 -14.74
CA LEU A 2 -5.30 22.32 -14.54
C LEU A 2 -5.59 21.62 -15.87
N PHE A 3 -4.55 21.27 -16.61
CA PHE A 3 -4.69 20.35 -17.74
C PHE A 3 -4.93 18.95 -17.17
N CYS A 4 -6.19 18.67 -16.85
CA CYS A 4 -6.68 17.31 -16.72
C CYS A 4 -6.82 16.77 -18.16
N SER A 5 -5.77 16.18 -18.71
CA SER A 5 -5.95 15.32 -19.87
C SER A 5 -6.66 14.07 -19.38
N SER A 6 -7.99 14.06 -19.47
CA SER A 6 -8.75 12.83 -19.50
C SER A 6 -8.23 12.03 -20.69
N ILE A 7 -7.37 11.05 -20.41
CA ILE A 7 -7.09 9.99 -21.37
C ILE A 7 -8.41 9.23 -21.48
N GLU A 8 -9.25 9.65 -22.42
CA GLU A 8 -10.38 8.84 -22.86
C GLU A 8 -9.79 7.52 -23.33
N CYS A 9 -10.15 6.44 -22.63
CA CYS A 9 -9.87 5.08 -23.11
C CYS A 9 -10.61 4.90 -24.42
N ASN A 10 -9.90 5.13 -25.52
CA ASN A 10 -10.41 4.86 -26.86
C ASN A 10 -10.67 3.34 -26.95
N ASN A 11 -11.95 2.96 -26.96
CA ASN A 11 -12.45 1.58 -26.82
C ASN A 11 -12.05 0.61 -27.96
N ASN A 12 -11.19 1.05 -28.90
CA ASN A 12 -10.75 0.26 -30.06
C ASN A 12 -9.26 -0.11 -30.04
N HIS A 13 -8.51 0.22 -28.99
CA HIS A 13 -7.11 -0.17 -28.88
C HIS A 13 -7.00 -1.50 -28.10
N ILE A 14 -6.46 -2.54 -28.75
CA ILE A 14 -6.08 -3.77 -28.05
C ILE A 14 -5.00 -3.37 -27.04
N PRO A 15 -5.21 -3.57 -25.72
CA PRO A 15 -4.22 -3.18 -24.73
C PRO A 15 -2.90 -3.89 -25.02
N HIS A 16 -1.80 -3.17 -24.85
CA HIS A 16 -0.49 -3.81 -24.92
C HIS A 16 -0.45 -4.91 -23.84
N PRO A 17 0.13 -6.10 -24.10
CA PRO A 17 0.11 -7.19 -23.13
C PRO A 17 0.74 -6.86 -21.76
N LEU A 18 1.61 -5.83 -21.73
CA LEU A 18 2.26 -5.31 -20.53
C LEU A 18 1.59 -4.04 -19.95
N ASP A 19 0.48 -3.59 -20.52
CA ASP A 19 -0.28 -2.48 -19.94
C ASP A 19 -0.76 -2.86 -18.53
N PRO A 20 -0.77 -1.90 -17.58
CA PRO A 20 -1.31 -2.11 -16.25
C PRO A 20 -2.78 -2.57 -16.31
N LEU A 21 -3.24 -3.16 -15.21
CA LEU A 21 -4.64 -3.55 -15.07
C LEU A 21 -5.54 -2.32 -15.11
N THR A 22 -6.63 -2.42 -15.86
CA THR A 22 -7.65 -1.38 -16.00
C THR A 22 -8.68 -1.46 -14.87
N PRO A 23 -9.45 -0.39 -14.61
CA PRO A 23 -10.53 -0.42 -13.61
C PRO A 23 -11.59 -1.51 -13.87
N SER A 24 -11.93 -1.79 -15.13
CA SER A 24 -12.86 -2.85 -15.52
C SER A 24 -12.29 -4.24 -15.19
N GLU A 25 -10.99 -4.45 -15.38
CA GLU A 25 -10.31 -5.69 -15.00
C GLU A 25 -10.28 -5.90 -13.49
N PHE A 26 -10.03 -4.86 -12.68
CA PHE A 26 -10.16 -4.95 -11.22
C PHE A 26 -11.58 -5.35 -10.78
N ASN A 27 -12.61 -4.75 -11.40
CA ASN A 27 -14.00 -5.10 -11.13
C ASN A 27 -14.35 -6.54 -11.54
N LEU A 28 -13.80 -7.01 -12.66
CA LEU A 28 -13.96 -8.38 -13.11
C LEU A 28 -13.28 -9.37 -12.15
N ILE A 29 -12.05 -9.10 -11.71
CA ILE A 29 -11.35 -9.89 -10.68
C ILE A 29 -12.21 -9.97 -9.42
N ARG A 30 -12.69 -8.83 -8.93
CA ARG A 30 -13.56 -8.78 -7.74
C ARG A 30 -14.78 -9.68 -7.91
N THR A 31 -15.44 -9.61 -9.07
CA THR A 31 -16.64 -10.41 -9.36
C THR A 31 -16.34 -11.91 -9.38
N ILE A 32 -15.26 -12.31 -10.06
CA ILE A 32 -14.83 -13.72 -10.16
C ILE A 32 -14.48 -14.29 -8.77
N ILE A 33 -13.73 -13.52 -7.98
CA ILE A 33 -13.28 -13.94 -6.65
C ILE A 33 -14.47 -14.03 -5.69
N LEU A 34 -15.36 -13.02 -5.63
CA LEU A 34 -16.52 -13.06 -4.74
C LEU A 34 -17.51 -14.19 -5.09
N LYS A 35 -17.61 -14.57 -6.38
CA LYS A 35 -18.40 -15.74 -6.80
C LYS A 35 -17.83 -17.06 -6.28
N SER A 36 -16.50 -17.17 -6.24
CA SER A 36 -15.78 -18.39 -5.84
C SER A 36 -15.65 -18.51 -4.32
N TYR A 37 -15.45 -17.38 -3.64
CA TYR A 37 -15.30 -17.27 -2.18
C TYR A 37 -16.52 -16.55 -1.61
N LYS A 38 -17.60 -17.29 -1.35
CA LYS A 38 -18.92 -16.77 -0.89
C LYS A 38 -18.94 -16.20 0.53
N THR A 39 -17.85 -15.59 0.99
CA THR A 39 -17.70 -15.05 2.34
C THR A 39 -16.98 -13.70 2.30
N ASN A 40 -17.22 -12.87 3.31
CA ASN A 40 -16.53 -11.59 3.46
C ASN A 40 -15.13 -11.71 4.11
N ASN A 41 -14.64 -12.94 4.31
CA ASN A 41 -13.38 -13.20 5.04
C ASN A 41 -12.14 -13.26 4.13
N LEU A 42 -12.28 -12.88 2.85
CA LEU A 42 -11.16 -12.77 1.92
C LEU A 42 -10.71 -11.31 1.81
N THR A 43 -9.43 -11.06 2.06
CA THR A 43 -8.82 -9.74 1.87
C THR A 43 -7.78 -9.80 0.76
N PHE A 44 -7.77 -8.78 -0.11
CA PHE A 44 -6.77 -8.65 -1.16
C PHE A 44 -5.54 -7.90 -0.60
N HIS A 45 -4.37 -8.52 -0.74
CA HIS A 45 -3.09 -7.93 -0.32
C HIS A 45 -2.24 -7.49 -1.52
N TYR A 46 -2.44 -8.11 -2.69
CA TYR A 46 -1.85 -7.69 -3.95
C TYR A 46 -2.76 -8.10 -5.10
N ILE A 47 -2.88 -7.23 -6.10
CA ILE A 47 -3.50 -7.53 -7.38
C ILE A 47 -2.63 -6.84 -8.44
N GLY A 48 -2.11 -7.61 -9.38
CA GLY A 48 -1.29 -7.08 -10.47
C GLY A 48 -1.39 -7.94 -11.73
N LEU A 49 -0.82 -7.45 -12.81
CA LEU A 49 -0.70 -8.21 -14.05
C LEU A 49 0.11 -9.48 -13.79
N HIS A 50 -0.40 -10.63 -14.20
CA HIS A 50 0.42 -11.82 -14.34
C HIS A 50 1.19 -11.69 -15.65
N GLU A 51 2.45 -11.29 -15.57
CA GLU A 51 3.26 -11.01 -16.76
C GLU A 51 3.26 -12.23 -17.70
N PRO A 52 2.93 -12.04 -19.00
CA PRO A 52 2.98 -13.13 -19.95
C PRO A 52 4.40 -13.65 -20.14
N ASP A 53 4.53 -14.90 -20.58
CA ASP A 53 5.84 -15.49 -20.86
C ASP A 53 6.65 -14.60 -21.83
N LYS A 54 7.93 -14.39 -21.50
CA LYS A 54 8.83 -13.51 -22.25
C LYS A 54 8.97 -13.90 -23.71
N HIS A 55 8.94 -15.19 -24.04
CA HIS A 55 8.99 -15.66 -25.42
C HIS A 55 7.73 -15.27 -26.20
N LEU A 56 6.55 -15.33 -25.57
CA LEU A 56 5.29 -14.90 -26.18
C LEU A 56 5.31 -13.39 -26.47
N ILE A 57 5.79 -12.58 -25.52
CA ILE A 57 5.94 -11.12 -25.71
C ILE A 57 6.89 -10.82 -26.88
N LYS A 58 8.07 -11.45 -26.91
CA LYS A 58 9.06 -11.23 -27.98
C LYS A 58 8.51 -11.62 -29.35
N SER A 59 7.81 -12.76 -29.42
CA SER A 59 7.19 -13.23 -30.66
C SER A 59 6.11 -12.26 -31.14
N TRP A 60 5.26 -11.78 -30.22
CA TRP A 60 4.22 -10.79 -30.51
C TRP A 60 4.80 -9.46 -31.02
N LEU A 61 5.84 -8.92 -30.36
CA LEU A 61 6.51 -7.69 -30.79
C LEU A 61 7.20 -7.82 -32.16
N SER A 62 7.74 -8.99 -32.47
CA SER A 62 8.45 -9.24 -33.74
C SER A 62 7.48 -9.54 -34.89
N SER A 63 6.20 -9.78 -34.60
CA SER A 63 5.21 -10.10 -35.62
C SER A 63 4.80 -8.84 -36.36
N ASN A 64 4.85 -8.90 -37.70
CA ASN A 64 4.36 -7.80 -38.52
C ASN A 64 2.83 -7.68 -38.33
N SER A 65 2.35 -6.49 -38.00
CA SER A 65 0.92 -6.16 -37.86
C SER A 65 0.06 -6.51 -39.10
N LYS A 66 0.69 -6.84 -40.24
CA LYS A 66 0.04 -7.23 -41.50
C LYS A 66 -0.29 -8.73 -41.60
N THR A 67 0.33 -9.60 -40.80
CA THR A 67 0.02 -11.03 -40.75
C THR A 67 -0.84 -11.33 -39.52
N LYS A 68 -2.16 -11.20 -39.71
CA LYS A 68 -3.26 -11.19 -38.71
C LYS A 68 -3.51 -12.51 -37.94
N THR A 69 -2.50 -13.33 -37.68
CA THR A 69 -2.71 -14.67 -37.06
C THR A 69 -1.93 -14.93 -35.79
N LEU A 70 -1.16 -13.98 -35.25
CA LEU A 70 -0.50 -14.21 -33.97
C LEU A 70 -1.47 -14.01 -32.79
N GLN A 71 -1.67 -15.07 -32.01
CA GLN A 71 -2.41 -15.07 -30.76
C GLN A 71 -1.81 -14.03 -29.81
N THR A 72 -2.61 -13.07 -29.35
CA THR A 72 -2.18 -12.10 -28.34
C THR A 72 -1.75 -12.85 -27.08
N PRO A 73 -0.62 -12.48 -26.45
CA PRO A 73 -0.21 -13.08 -25.19
C PRO A 73 -1.36 -13.03 -24.16
N PRO A 74 -1.52 -14.09 -23.34
CA PRO A 74 -2.64 -14.18 -22.42
C PRO A 74 -2.63 -12.99 -21.45
N ARG A 75 -3.79 -12.35 -21.28
CA ARG A 75 -3.95 -11.28 -20.30
C ARG A 75 -4.55 -11.86 -19.03
N GLN A 76 -3.74 -11.87 -17.98
CA GLN A 76 -4.05 -12.55 -16.72
C GLN A 76 -3.68 -11.65 -15.55
N ALA A 77 -4.30 -11.88 -14.40
CA ALA A 77 -3.96 -11.21 -13.15
C ALA A 77 -3.42 -12.21 -12.13
N PHE A 78 -2.39 -11.79 -11.41
CA PHE A 78 -1.86 -12.48 -10.25
C PHE A 78 -2.35 -11.77 -8.99
N ILE A 79 -2.95 -12.53 -8.09
CA ILE A 79 -3.56 -12.03 -6.87
C ILE A 79 -2.93 -12.74 -5.68
N ILE A 80 -2.50 -11.96 -4.69
CA ILE A 80 -2.19 -12.48 -3.35
C ILE A 80 -3.33 -12.07 -2.43
N ALA A 81 -4.05 -13.06 -1.91
CA ALA A 81 -5.17 -12.86 -1.00
C ALA A 81 -4.92 -13.57 0.33
N ARG A 82 -5.60 -13.10 1.39
CA ARG A 82 -5.69 -13.80 2.67
C ARG A 82 -7.10 -14.31 2.84
N PHE A 83 -7.23 -15.59 3.19
CA PHE A 83 -8.51 -16.24 3.43
C PHE A 83 -8.34 -17.28 4.53
N GLN A 84 -9.18 -17.25 5.56
CA GLN A 84 -9.11 -18.19 6.70
C GLN A 84 -7.70 -18.33 7.30
N LYS A 85 -7.01 -17.20 7.50
CA LYS A 85 -5.63 -17.13 8.00
C LYS A 85 -4.57 -17.82 7.11
N GLN A 86 -4.92 -18.15 5.86
CA GLN A 86 -4.00 -18.67 4.84
C GLN A 86 -3.72 -17.62 3.78
N SER A 87 -2.52 -17.67 3.20
CA SER A 87 -2.13 -16.84 2.06
C SER A 87 -2.37 -17.64 0.79
N LEU A 88 -3.12 -17.06 -0.14
CA LEU A 88 -3.48 -17.66 -1.42
C LEU A 88 -2.80 -16.91 -2.55
N GLU A 89 -2.25 -17.66 -3.49
CA GLU A 89 -1.79 -17.17 -4.80
C GLU A 89 -2.83 -17.61 -5.84
N ILE A 90 -3.49 -16.64 -6.46
CA ILE A 90 -4.59 -16.87 -7.38
C ILE A 90 -4.22 -16.26 -8.74
N ILE A 91 -4.48 -17.01 -9.82
CA ILE A 91 -4.36 -16.51 -11.19
C ILE A 91 -5.75 -16.46 -11.80
N VAL A 92 -6.14 -15.28 -12.27
CA VAL A 92 -7.39 -15.04 -13.00
C VAL A 92 -7.06 -14.78 -14.46
N ASP A 93 -7.78 -15.43 -15.36
CA ASP A 93 -7.66 -15.22 -16.80
C ASP A 93 -8.84 -14.40 -17.32
N PHE A 94 -8.52 -13.29 -17.99
CA PHE A 94 -9.53 -12.35 -18.49
C PHE A 94 -10.20 -12.81 -19.78
N SER A 95 -9.65 -13.78 -20.51
CA SER A 95 -10.30 -14.30 -21.71
C SER A 95 -11.40 -15.30 -21.37
N THR A 96 -11.17 -16.11 -20.34
CA THR A 96 -12.10 -17.15 -19.86
C THR A 96 -13.00 -16.67 -18.71
N HIS A 97 -12.75 -15.48 -18.18
CA HIS A 97 -13.43 -14.92 -16.99
C HIS A 97 -13.43 -15.89 -15.80
N SER A 98 -12.29 -16.56 -15.56
CA SER A 98 -12.22 -17.65 -14.59
C SER A 98 -10.92 -17.65 -13.78
N ILE A 99 -10.96 -18.31 -12.62
CA ILE A 99 -9.76 -18.66 -11.85
C ILE A 99 -9.13 -19.88 -12.50
N ILE A 100 -7.90 -19.75 -13.00
CA ILE A 100 -7.17 -20.85 -13.65
C ILE A 100 -6.18 -21.53 -12.71
N SER A 101 -5.82 -20.89 -11.59
CA SER A 101 -4.95 -21.47 -10.56
C SER A 101 -5.27 -20.86 -9.20
N THR A 102 -5.22 -21.69 -8.16
CA THR A 102 -5.21 -21.26 -6.75
C THR A 102 -4.24 -22.14 -6.00
N LYS A 103 -3.27 -21.55 -5.31
CA LYS A 103 -2.28 -22.24 -4.49
C LYS A 103 -2.25 -21.64 -3.09
N ILE A 104 -2.14 -22.49 -2.08
CA ILE A 104 -1.86 -22.03 -0.71
C ILE A 104 -0.36 -21.85 -0.58
N TYR A 105 0.08 -20.64 -0.27
CA TYR A 105 1.48 -20.35 0.00
C TYR A 105 1.88 -20.97 1.36
N LYS A 106 2.84 -21.88 1.32
CA LYS A 106 3.38 -22.60 2.49
C LYS A 106 4.80 -22.18 2.87
N GLY A 107 5.38 -21.23 2.15
CA GLY A 107 6.72 -20.72 2.44
C GLY A 107 6.75 -19.79 3.66
N GLN A 108 7.88 -19.12 3.83
CA GLN A 108 8.11 -18.19 4.93
C GLN A 108 7.70 -16.76 4.55
N GLY A 109 7.21 -16.01 5.54
CA GLY A 109 6.75 -14.64 5.35
C GLY A 109 5.26 -14.53 5.01
N TYR A 110 4.84 -13.27 4.83
CA TYR A 110 3.43 -12.91 4.68
C TYR A 110 3.24 -11.85 3.59
N PRO A 111 2.02 -11.72 3.04
CA PRO A 111 1.71 -10.69 2.05
C PRO A 111 1.86 -9.26 2.61
N MET A 112 1.95 -8.30 1.69
CA MET A 112 1.94 -6.85 1.99
C MET A 112 0.82 -6.48 2.95
N LEU A 113 1.05 -5.53 3.86
CA LEU A 113 -0.02 -5.08 4.75
C LEU A 113 -1.07 -4.27 3.98
N THR A 114 -2.34 -4.44 4.31
CA THR A 114 -3.41 -3.56 3.80
C THR A 114 -3.51 -2.30 4.65
N PHE A 115 -4.00 -1.20 4.10
CA PHE A 115 -4.30 -0.02 4.93
C PHE A 115 -5.38 -0.33 5.97
N GLY A 116 -6.41 -1.09 5.60
CA GLY A 116 -7.54 -1.42 6.49
C GLY A 116 -7.09 -2.13 7.77
N GLU A 117 -6.24 -3.16 7.67
CA GLU A 117 -5.78 -3.87 8.86
C GLU A 117 -4.78 -3.04 9.69
N GLN A 118 -3.98 -2.17 9.05
CA GLN A 118 -3.05 -1.29 9.76
C GLN A 118 -3.81 -0.26 10.59
N THR A 119 -4.88 0.32 10.04
CA THR A 119 -5.77 1.24 10.75
C THR A 119 -6.40 0.57 11.98
N ILE A 120 -7.01 -0.62 11.81
CA ILE A 120 -7.63 -1.32 12.94
C ILE A 120 -6.58 -1.68 13.99
N ALA A 121 -5.42 -2.20 13.56
CA ALA A 121 -4.35 -2.60 14.47
C ALA A 121 -3.75 -1.42 15.26
N SER A 122 -3.60 -0.24 14.65
CA SER A 122 -3.10 0.95 15.35
C SER A 122 -4.12 1.51 16.34
N GLU A 123 -5.42 1.29 16.12
CA GLU A 123 -6.51 1.76 16.97
C GLU A 123 -6.75 0.87 18.21
N LEU A 124 -6.44 -0.43 18.14
CA LEU A 124 -6.67 -1.38 19.25
C LEU A 124 -6.11 -0.88 20.60
N ILE A 125 -4.93 -0.25 20.57
CA ILE A 125 -4.21 0.19 21.76
C ILE A 125 -4.98 1.24 22.57
N PHE A 126 -5.82 2.07 21.93
CA PHE A 126 -6.59 3.11 22.61
C PHE A 126 -7.68 2.55 23.54
N SER A 127 -8.11 1.31 23.33
CA SER A 127 -9.03 0.61 24.23
C SER A 127 -8.30 -0.12 25.37
N TYR A 128 -6.97 -0.29 25.27
CA TYR A 128 -6.18 -1.17 26.12
C TYR A 128 -5.81 -0.51 27.46
N LYS A 129 -6.27 -1.09 28.59
CA LYS A 129 -6.08 -0.52 29.93
C LYS A 129 -4.61 -0.25 30.28
N PRO A 130 -3.65 -1.18 30.05
CA PRO A 130 -2.24 -0.90 30.32
C PRO A 130 -1.69 0.32 29.56
N PHE A 131 -2.17 0.57 28.34
CA PHE A 131 -1.76 1.75 27.58
C PHE A 131 -2.31 3.05 28.16
N LYS A 132 -3.59 3.06 28.57
CA LYS A 132 -4.18 4.21 29.27
C LYS A 132 -3.40 4.53 30.55
N ASP A 133 -2.98 3.51 31.28
CA ASP A 133 -2.16 3.69 32.49
C ASP A 133 -0.77 4.26 32.17
N SER A 134 -0.15 3.81 31.07
CA SER A 134 1.11 4.37 30.57
C SER A 134 1.00 5.84 30.17
N LEU A 135 -0.13 6.26 29.58
CA LEU A 135 -0.41 7.66 29.25
C LEU A 135 -0.64 8.51 30.50
N ASN A 136 -1.41 8.00 31.46
CA ASN A 136 -1.64 8.66 32.75
C ASN A 136 -0.34 8.89 33.51
N LYS A 137 0.56 7.89 33.55
CA LYS A 137 1.89 7.98 34.15
C LYS A 137 2.76 9.08 33.51
N ARG A 138 2.49 9.42 32.25
CA ARG A 138 3.19 10.46 31.47
C ARG A 138 2.43 11.79 31.44
N GLU A 139 1.27 11.86 32.09
CA GLU A 139 0.37 13.03 32.06
C GLU A 139 -0.04 13.44 30.63
N ILE A 140 -0.18 12.47 29.73
CA ILE A 140 -0.53 12.69 28.32
C ILE A 140 -2.02 12.43 28.11
N ASN A 141 -2.73 13.41 27.55
CA ASN A 141 -4.10 13.21 27.10
C ASN A 141 -4.13 12.30 25.86
N ILE A 142 -4.93 11.24 25.93
CA ILE A 142 -5.11 10.26 24.86
C ILE A 142 -5.60 10.88 23.54
N SER A 143 -6.33 12.01 23.58
CA SER A 143 -6.76 12.73 22.36
C SER A 143 -5.60 13.31 21.56
N ASN A 144 -4.44 13.50 22.19
CA ASN A 144 -3.24 14.05 21.57
C ASN A 144 -2.26 12.95 21.14
N VAL A 145 -2.76 11.74 20.89
CA VAL A 145 -1.92 10.58 20.56
C VAL A 145 -2.38 9.98 19.25
N LEU A 146 -1.43 9.73 18.36
CA LEU A 146 -1.63 8.99 17.12
C LEU A 146 -0.68 7.80 17.09
N CYS A 147 -1.16 6.63 16.68
CA CYS A 147 -0.34 5.43 16.60
C CYS A 147 -0.25 4.92 15.16
N ALA A 148 0.88 4.30 14.84
CA ALA A 148 1.17 3.67 13.56
C ALA A 148 1.76 2.28 13.75
N THR A 149 1.59 1.43 12.74
CA THR A 149 2.08 0.06 12.71
C THR A 149 3.43 -0.04 12.02
N PHE A 150 4.33 -0.84 12.59
CA PHE A 150 5.66 -1.12 12.09
C PHE A 150 5.84 -2.62 11.94
N THR A 151 6.38 -3.06 10.80
CA THR A 151 6.68 -4.48 10.59
C THR A 151 7.73 -4.96 11.59
N THR A 152 7.59 -6.20 12.06
CA THR A 152 8.52 -6.78 13.04
C THR A 152 9.73 -7.44 12.41
N GLY A 153 9.65 -7.87 11.15
CA GLY A 153 10.69 -8.70 10.54
C GLY A 153 10.83 -10.05 11.23
N TRP A 154 12.01 -10.66 11.09
CA TRP A 154 12.37 -11.97 11.66
C TRP A 154 13.75 -11.91 12.31
N PHE A 155 13.87 -12.50 13.51
CA PHE A 155 15.08 -12.42 14.36
C PHE A 155 15.64 -13.80 14.76
N GLY A 156 15.34 -14.88 14.02
CA GLY A 156 15.97 -16.19 14.24
C GLY A 156 15.34 -17.10 15.30
N THR A 157 14.32 -16.63 16.03
CA THR A 157 13.80 -17.35 17.21
C THR A 157 12.78 -18.43 16.90
N GLU A 158 12.16 -18.40 15.72
CA GLU A 158 11.10 -19.34 15.31
C GLU A 158 11.24 -19.67 13.83
N GLU A 159 10.91 -20.91 13.44
CA GLU A 159 10.86 -21.31 12.03
C GLU A 159 9.72 -20.61 11.27
N ARG A 160 8.61 -20.30 11.92
CA ARG A 160 7.49 -19.55 11.34
C ARG A 160 6.90 -18.60 12.37
N THR A 161 7.08 -17.31 12.14
CA THR A 161 6.55 -16.26 13.02
C THR A 161 5.06 -16.06 12.79
N LYS A 162 4.32 -15.63 13.80
CA LYS A 162 2.96 -15.08 13.61
C LYS A 162 3.00 -13.80 12.76
N ARG A 163 1.86 -13.42 12.20
CA ARG A 163 1.73 -12.19 11.42
C ARG A 163 1.54 -10.98 12.33
N THR A 164 2.65 -10.47 12.85
CA THR A 164 2.64 -9.42 13.88
C THR A 164 3.15 -8.07 13.39
N VAL A 165 2.65 -7.00 14.00
CA VAL A 165 3.17 -5.63 13.86
C VAL A 165 3.43 -5.03 15.23
N LYS A 166 4.41 -4.14 15.32
CA LYS A 166 4.60 -3.26 16.48
C LYS A 166 3.74 -2.01 16.31
N VAL A 167 2.99 -1.64 17.34
CA VAL A 167 2.28 -0.37 17.39
C VAL A 167 3.14 0.61 18.18
N LYS A 168 3.49 1.73 17.53
CA LYS A 168 4.22 2.84 18.13
C LYS A 168 3.36 4.09 18.04
N CYS A 169 3.47 4.95 19.03
CA CYS A 169 2.64 6.13 19.12
C CYS A 169 3.48 7.40 19.18
N TYR A 170 2.85 8.49 18.77
CA TYR A 170 3.44 9.81 18.62
C TYR A 170 2.50 10.81 19.27
N TYR A 171 3.08 11.86 19.83
CA TYR A 171 2.30 12.97 20.31
C TYR A 171 1.86 13.83 19.12
N ASN A 172 0.56 14.05 19.00
CA ASN A 172 -0.08 14.71 17.89
C ASN A 172 -1.04 15.77 18.42
N ASN A 173 -0.64 17.04 18.32
CA ASN A 173 -1.46 18.20 18.67
C ASN A 173 -1.28 19.32 17.63
N ASP A 174 -1.99 20.42 17.80
CA ASP A 174 -1.99 21.53 16.83
C ASP A 174 -0.68 22.32 16.75
N ASP A 175 0.28 22.06 17.64
CA ASP A 175 1.56 22.78 17.70
C ASP A 175 2.51 22.41 16.55
N SER A 176 2.40 21.19 16.00
CA SER A 176 3.21 20.74 14.87
C SER A 176 2.58 19.55 14.14
N ALA A 177 2.57 19.60 12.81
CA ALA A 177 2.19 18.44 12.00
C ALA A 177 3.25 17.32 11.97
N ASN A 178 4.46 17.56 12.46
CA ASN A 178 5.55 16.60 12.38
C ASN A 178 5.53 15.62 13.56
N LEU A 179 4.56 14.70 13.57
CA LEU A 179 4.42 13.73 14.66
C LEU A 179 5.66 12.82 14.83
N TYR A 180 6.38 12.52 13.75
CA TYR A 180 7.50 11.57 13.77
C TYR A 180 8.69 12.02 14.61
N VAL A 181 8.85 13.34 14.83
CA VAL A 181 9.90 13.88 15.72
C VAL A 181 9.43 14.00 17.18
N ARG A 182 8.19 13.60 17.47
CA ARG A 182 7.59 13.61 18.81
C ARG A 182 7.12 12.21 19.22
N PRO A 183 8.00 11.19 19.21
CA PRO A 183 7.62 9.84 19.60
C PRO A 183 7.24 9.75 21.08
N LEU A 184 6.26 8.90 21.37
CA LEU A 184 6.00 8.44 22.73
C LEU A 184 6.86 7.21 23.01
N GLU A 185 8.01 7.46 23.62
CA GLU A 185 9.03 6.43 23.81
C GLU A 185 8.80 5.59 25.08
N GLY A 186 9.46 4.44 25.08
CA GLY A 186 9.58 3.57 26.25
C GLY A 186 8.46 2.56 26.44
N PHE A 187 7.40 2.61 25.65
CA PHE A 187 6.45 1.50 25.52
C PHE A 187 6.38 0.97 24.08
N ALA A 188 5.95 -0.28 23.96
CA ALA A 188 5.67 -0.92 22.67
C ALA A 188 4.57 -1.98 22.85
N ALA A 189 3.59 -1.95 21.96
CA ALA A 189 2.62 -3.02 21.82
C ALA A 189 2.93 -3.86 20.59
N VAL A 190 2.62 -5.15 20.64
CA VAL A 190 2.65 -6.06 19.50
C VAL A 190 1.24 -6.55 19.25
N VAL A 191 0.78 -6.41 18.01
CA VAL A 191 -0.55 -6.86 17.56
C VAL A 191 -0.37 -8.05 16.62
N ASP A 192 -1.14 -9.10 16.85
CA ASP A 192 -1.35 -10.19 15.91
C ASP A 192 -2.46 -9.78 14.93
N LEU A 193 -2.13 -9.70 13.64
CA LEU A 193 -3.04 -9.23 12.60
C LEU A 193 -4.10 -10.27 12.20
N ASP A 194 -3.84 -11.56 12.43
CA ASP A 194 -4.79 -12.63 12.09
C ASP A 194 -5.87 -12.78 13.15
N GLU A 195 -5.50 -12.52 14.41
CA GLU A 195 -6.45 -12.51 15.55
C GLU A 195 -6.96 -11.10 15.88
N MET A 196 -6.39 -10.07 15.26
CA MET A 196 -6.63 -8.65 15.54
C MET A 196 -6.63 -8.32 17.04
N LYS A 197 -5.56 -8.73 17.74
CA LYS A 197 -5.42 -8.55 19.19
C LYS A 197 -4.01 -8.17 19.61
N ILE A 198 -3.90 -7.41 20.69
CA ILE A 198 -2.63 -7.12 21.34
C ILE A 198 -2.14 -8.41 22.01
N VAL A 199 -0.98 -8.90 21.61
CA VAL A 199 -0.37 -10.15 22.12
C VAL A 199 0.81 -9.91 23.06
N SER A 200 1.37 -8.70 23.04
CA SER A 200 2.40 -8.28 23.97
C SER A 200 2.32 -6.77 24.19
N TYR A 201 2.58 -6.35 25.41
CA TYR A 201 2.70 -4.95 25.77
C TYR A 201 3.85 -4.79 26.75
N SER A 202 4.68 -3.77 26.53
CA SER A 202 5.79 -3.43 27.42
C SER A 202 5.80 -1.93 27.62
N ASP A 203 5.98 -1.48 28.87
CA ASP A 203 6.27 -0.09 29.23
C ASP A 203 7.48 -0.12 30.17
N ARG A 204 8.65 0.16 29.60
CA ARG A 204 9.96 -0.05 30.25
C ARG A 204 10.52 1.22 30.87
N TYR A 205 10.33 2.35 30.20
CA TYR A 205 10.93 3.63 30.60
C TYR A 205 9.98 4.78 30.32
N VAL A 206 10.05 5.83 31.13
CA VAL A 206 9.36 7.10 30.85
C VAL A 206 10.39 8.07 30.32
N ILE A 207 10.21 8.48 29.06
CA ILE A 207 11.06 9.47 28.39
C ILE A 207 10.18 10.68 28.06
N PRO A 208 10.62 11.91 28.34
CA PRO A 208 9.87 13.11 27.98
C PRO A 208 9.60 13.19 26.47
N VAL A 209 8.41 13.66 26.11
CA VAL A 209 8.07 13.90 24.70
C VAL A 209 8.90 15.08 24.20
N PRO A 210 9.60 14.97 23.05
CA PRO A 210 10.26 16.10 22.44
C PRO A 210 9.30 17.27 22.21
N LYS A 211 9.81 18.49 22.38
CA LYS A 211 9.01 19.69 22.20
C LYS A 211 8.70 19.95 20.71
N ALA A 212 7.69 20.78 20.44
CA ALA A 212 7.25 21.08 19.08
C ALA A 212 8.08 22.17 18.40
N GLU A 213 8.86 22.97 19.14
CA GLU A 213 9.52 24.15 18.56
C GLU A 213 10.52 23.75 17.48
N GLY A 214 10.46 24.44 16.33
CA GLY A 214 11.34 24.18 15.19
C GLY A 214 11.01 22.92 14.37
N THR A 215 9.88 22.26 14.62
CA THR A 215 9.54 20.99 13.95
C THR A 215 8.48 21.10 12.86
N GLU A 216 7.70 22.19 12.84
CA GLU A 216 6.64 22.44 11.87
C GLU A 216 7.22 22.84 10.50
N TYR A 217 6.68 22.26 9.43
CA TYR A 217 7.18 22.41 8.06
C TYR A 217 6.14 23.00 7.10
N ARG A 218 4.87 23.10 7.52
CA ARG A 218 3.82 23.70 6.70
C ARG A 218 4.02 25.20 6.66
N ALA A 219 4.27 25.74 5.46
CA ALA A 219 4.51 27.17 5.24
C ALA A 219 3.43 28.07 5.88
N SER A 220 2.16 27.63 5.89
CA SER A 220 1.03 28.37 6.50
C SER A 220 1.09 28.50 8.02
N LYS A 221 1.93 27.72 8.71
CA LYS A 221 2.13 27.73 10.16
C LYS A 221 3.50 28.28 10.59
N MET A 222 4.41 28.46 9.64
CA MET A 222 5.74 28.99 9.90
C MET A 222 5.69 30.51 10.09
N LYS A 223 6.66 31.04 10.84
CA LYS A 223 6.82 32.48 11.10
C LYS A 223 8.09 33.01 10.40
N PRO A 224 8.12 34.30 10.03
CA PRO A 224 9.33 34.94 9.53
C PRO A 224 10.52 34.82 10.51
N PRO A 225 11.77 34.95 10.04
CA PRO A 225 12.14 35.31 8.67
C PRO A 225 12.07 34.12 7.70
N PHE A 226 11.52 34.36 6.50
CA PHE A 226 11.64 33.45 5.38
C PHE A 226 12.79 33.90 4.49
N GLY A 227 13.63 32.98 4.02
CA GLY A 227 14.65 33.36 3.05
C GLY A 227 15.75 32.34 2.82
N PRO A 228 16.63 32.63 1.85
CA PRO A 228 16.60 33.82 0.98
C PRO A 228 15.45 33.78 -0.04
N LYS A 229 14.96 34.96 -0.47
CA LYS A 229 13.95 35.04 -1.55
C LYS A 229 14.58 34.58 -2.86
N LEU A 230 14.01 33.55 -3.48
CA LEU A 230 14.43 33.07 -4.79
C LEU A 230 13.71 33.84 -5.90
N LYS A 231 14.43 34.10 -7.02
CA LYS A 231 13.81 34.64 -8.24
C LYS A 231 13.07 33.51 -8.94
N GLY A 232 11.86 33.79 -9.43
CA GLY A 232 11.11 32.82 -10.24
C GLY A 232 11.79 32.55 -11.58
N ILE A 233 11.64 31.33 -12.09
CA ILE A 233 12.11 30.91 -13.42
C ILE A 233 10.89 30.43 -14.20
N GLY A 234 10.74 30.91 -15.43
CA GLY A 234 9.77 30.40 -16.39
C GLY A 234 10.44 29.42 -17.35
N VAL A 235 9.78 28.30 -17.64
CA VAL A 235 10.22 27.32 -18.64
C VAL A 235 9.07 27.11 -19.62
N SER A 236 9.36 27.20 -20.92
CA SER A 236 8.38 27.00 -22.00
C SER A 236 8.96 26.14 -23.11
N GLN A 237 8.12 25.29 -23.71
CA GLN A 237 8.44 24.48 -24.88
C GLN A 237 7.53 24.92 -26.04
N HIS A 238 8.02 25.78 -26.93
CA HIS A 238 7.20 26.39 -27.98
C HIS A 238 6.60 25.35 -28.94
N ASP A 239 7.36 24.30 -29.23
CA ASP A 239 6.95 23.20 -30.12
C ASP A 239 6.47 21.96 -29.35
N GLY A 240 6.22 22.10 -28.04
CA GLY A 240 5.85 20.99 -27.16
C GLY A 240 7.03 20.08 -26.76
N PRO A 241 6.74 18.95 -26.08
CA PRO A 241 7.76 17.99 -25.70
C PRO A 241 8.30 17.20 -26.90
N GLY A 242 9.58 16.82 -26.85
CA GLY A 242 10.20 15.98 -27.89
C GLY A 242 9.88 14.49 -27.80
N PHE A 243 8.95 14.10 -26.93
CA PHE A 243 8.49 12.72 -26.76
C PHE A 243 7.01 12.59 -27.12
N THR A 244 6.61 11.40 -27.54
CA THR A 244 5.21 11.04 -27.77
C THR A 244 4.80 9.89 -26.85
N ILE A 245 3.55 9.91 -26.38
CA ILE A 245 2.98 8.86 -25.54
C ILE A 245 1.76 8.27 -26.26
N GLU A 246 1.83 6.97 -26.57
CA GLU A 246 0.74 6.18 -27.14
C GLU A 246 0.35 5.10 -26.12
N GLY A 247 -0.74 5.33 -25.38
CA GLY A 247 -1.08 4.49 -24.23
C GLY A 247 0.01 4.55 -23.15
N HIS A 248 0.68 3.43 -22.91
CA HIS A 248 1.86 3.34 -22.01
C HIS A 248 3.20 3.26 -22.76
N SER A 249 3.21 3.40 -24.09
CA SER A 249 4.43 3.40 -24.90
C SER A 249 4.97 4.82 -25.07
N VAL A 250 6.25 5.01 -24.77
CA VAL A 250 6.97 6.28 -24.97
C VAL A 250 7.87 6.14 -26.20
N ARG A 251 7.81 7.10 -27.12
CA ARG A 251 8.72 7.21 -28.29
C ARG A 251 9.38 8.58 -28.33
#